data_AF-A0A7W7VFM1-F1
#
_entry.id   AF-A0A7W7VFM1-F1
#
_cell.length_a   1.000
_cell.length_b   1.000
_cell.length_c   1.000
_cell.angle_alpha   90.00
_cell.angle_beta   90.00
_cell.angle_gamma   90.00
#
_symmetry.space_group_name_H-M   'P 1'
#
loop_
_entity.id
_entity.type
_entity.pdbx_description
1 polymer ?
#
loop_
_entity_poly.entity_id
_entity_poly.type
_entity_poly.pdbx_seq_one_letter_code
_entity_poly.pdbx_strand_id
1 'polypeptide(L)'
;MREIDVADLDDIARGAGILGTGGGGDPYLGRLLAEAAITRHGPVTLVAVDEVPADAVVVPVSMLGAPTVGTEKLPNGTETLAALRALEQARGISATHLVAIEIGGMNSLVPLALAAETGLPVVDGDAMGRAFPEAQMVLPTLAGIPASPMAVADDKGNTLTVNAVSNLWAERIARAACVATGCSVYTADTVMTGAQLPDGLVAGTLTLAARLGAAVRTARADHANPITAVTDLAGGVHLITGKVTDVHRTTTGGFGRGGATIVGTDAELRLSFQNEYLLATRHDEVLATTPDLICVLETDTGEPVTTEALRYGNRVTVLGLPCDPRWTTPAGLELVGPRYFGYDCDYRGLPR
;
A
#
# COMPACT_ATOMS: atom_id res chain seq x y z
N MET A 1 -10.42 -15.63 -7.84
CA MET A 1 -10.70 -14.54 -8.79
C MET A 1 -9.79 -14.75 -9.99
N ARG A 2 -10.28 -14.68 -11.23
CA ARG A 2 -9.49 -14.93 -12.46
C ARG A 2 -9.51 -13.74 -13.41
N GLU A 3 -10.62 -13.02 -13.39
CA GLU A 3 -10.76 -11.69 -13.97
C GLU A 3 -11.23 -10.75 -12.85
N ILE A 4 -10.85 -9.48 -12.97
CA ILE A 4 -11.33 -8.38 -12.13
C ILE A 4 -12.20 -7.49 -13.00
N ASP A 5 -13.47 -7.34 -12.64
CA ASP A 5 -14.40 -6.42 -13.28
C ASP A 5 -14.79 -5.25 -12.36
N VAL A 6 -15.68 -4.38 -12.83
CA VAL A 6 -16.12 -3.21 -12.07
C VAL A 6 -16.78 -3.58 -10.73
N ALA A 7 -17.49 -4.70 -10.66
CA ALA A 7 -18.21 -5.13 -9.46
C ALA A 7 -17.27 -5.62 -8.35
N ASP A 8 -16.04 -6.02 -8.70
CA ASP A 8 -15.02 -6.43 -7.73
C ASP A 8 -14.33 -5.23 -7.05
N LEU A 9 -14.32 -4.05 -7.70
CA LEU A 9 -13.47 -2.93 -7.31
C LEU A 9 -13.80 -2.33 -5.95
N ASP A 10 -15.08 -2.28 -5.56
CA ASP A 10 -15.48 -1.75 -4.25
C ASP A 10 -14.92 -2.62 -3.11
N ASP A 11 -14.91 -3.94 -3.27
CA ASP A 11 -14.41 -4.87 -2.26
C ASP A 11 -12.87 -4.88 -2.26
N ILE A 12 -12.22 -4.87 -3.43
CA ILE A 12 -10.76 -4.75 -3.51
C ILE A 12 -10.29 -3.44 -2.86
N ALA A 13 -10.90 -2.30 -3.19
CA ALA A 13 -10.52 -1.00 -2.65
C ALA A 13 -10.67 -0.94 -1.13
N ARG A 14 -11.76 -1.50 -0.58
CA ARG A 14 -11.96 -1.55 0.87
C ARG A 14 -10.92 -2.43 1.55
N GLY A 15 -10.67 -3.64 1.03
CA GLY A 15 -9.65 -4.53 1.58
C GLY A 15 -8.24 -3.96 1.49
N ALA A 16 -7.91 -3.31 0.37
CA ALA A 16 -6.65 -2.62 0.16
C ALA A 16 -6.46 -1.46 1.16
N GLY A 17 -7.51 -0.71 1.47
CA GLY A 17 -7.46 0.31 2.51
C GLY A 17 -7.23 -0.28 3.91
N ILE A 18 -7.80 -1.45 4.21
CA ILE A 18 -7.55 -2.17 5.47
C ILE A 18 -6.08 -2.58 5.56
N LEU A 19 -5.56 -3.23 4.52
CA LEU A 19 -4.19 -3.73 4.47
C LEU A 19 -3.13 -2.63 4.29
N GLY A 20 -3.54 -1.45 3.81
CA GLY A 20 -2.66 -0.31 3.55
C GLY A 20 -2.18 0.43 4.79
N THR A 21 -2.59 0.03 6.00
CA THR A 21 -2.12 0.62 7.26
C THR A 21 -2.25 2.14 7.30
N GLY A 22 -3.31 2.65 6.68
CA GLY A 22 -3.59 4.08 6.57
C GLY A 22 -2.83 4.84 5.48
N GLY A 23 -2.00 4.19 4.69
CA GLY A 23 -1.29 4.79 3.56
C GLY A 23 -1.54 4.07 2.24
N GLY A 24 -0.58 4.17 1.32
CA GLY A 24 -0.71 3.73 -0.09
C GLY A 24 -1.65 4.59 -0.97
N GLY A 25 -2.08 5.75 -0.46
CA GLY A 25 -2.98 6.70 -1.13
C GLY A 25 -4.46 6.34 -0.99
N ASP A 26 -5.33 7.26 -1.43
CA ASP A 26 -6.78 7.11 -1.27
C ASP A 26 -7.34 5.95 -2.13
N PRO A 27 -7.87 4.86 -1.52
CA PRO A 27 -8.44 3.75 -2.25
C PRO A 27 -9.62 4.17 -3.15
N TYR A 28 -10.39 5.19 -2.77
CA TYR A 28 -11.51 5.66 -3.57
C TYR A 28 -11.07 6.23 -4.91
N LEU A 29 -9.99 7.02 -4.92
CA LEU A 29 -9.43 7.56 -6.16
C LEU A 29 -8.86 6.45 -7.05
N GLY A 30 -8.10 5.50 -6.48
CA GLY A 30 -7.60 4.35 -7.21
C GLY A 30 -8.73 3.52 -7.85
N ARG A 31 -9.84 3.35 -7.11
CA ARG A 31 -11.03 2.63 -7.56
C ARG A 31 -11.69 3.31 -8.75
N LEU A 32 -11.84 4.64 -8.71
CA LEU A 32 -12.40 5.40 -9.82
C LEU A 32 -11.55 5.29 -11.10
N LEU A 33 -10.22 5.30 -10.97
CA LEU A 33 -9.31 5.13 -12.11
C LEU A 33 -9.45 3.73 -12.72
N ALA A 34 -9.45 2.70 -11.87
CA ALA A 34 -9.63 1.31 -12.32
C ALA A 34 -11.01 1.11 -12.96
N GLU A 35 -12.07 1.64 -12.36
CA GLU A 35 -13.45 1.56 -12.86
C GLU A 35 -13.57 2.21 -14.24
N ALA A 36 -13.02 3.41 -14.41
CA ALA A 36 -13.04 4.11 -15.69
C ALA A 36 -12.27 3.34 -16.78
N ALA A 37 -11.09 2.79 -16.45
CA ALA A 37 -10.28 2.03 -17.38
C ALA A 37 -10.94 0.69 -17.76
N ILE A 38 -11.43 -0.07 -16.79
CA ILE A 38 -12.11 -1.36 -17.01
C ILE A 38 -13.39 -1.16 -17.81
N THR A 39 -14.18 -0.12 -17.52
CA THR A 39 -15.39 0.19 -18.29
C THR A 39 -15.07 0.48 -19.76
N ARG A 40 -13.93 1.10 -20.03
CA ARG A 40 -13.51 1.49 -21.39
C ARG A 40 -12.85 0.35 -22.16
N HIS A 41 -12.05 -0.47 -21.49
CA HIS A 41 -11.15 -1.42 -22.14
C HIS A 41 -11.47 -2.89 -21.87
N GLY A 42 -12.33 -3.17 -20.89
CA GLY A 42 -12.70 -4.52 -20.48
C GLY A 42 -12.06 -4.95 -19.16
N PRO A 43 -12.41 -6.16 -18.67
CA PRO A 43 -11.91 -6.70 -17.41
C PRO A 43 -10.40 -6.99 -17.46
N VAL A 44 -9.79 -7.06 -16.27
CA VAL A 44 -8.36 -7.32 -16.11
C VAL A 44 -8.13 -8.79 -15.76
N THR A 45 -7.26 -9.46 -16.52
CA THR A 45 -6.82 -10.82 -16.20
C THR A 45 -5.95 -10.83 -14.95
N LEU A 46 -6.30 -11.65 -13.97
CA LEU A 46 -5.53 -11.88 -12.75
C LEU A 46 -4.88 -13.27 -12.79
N VAL A 47 -3.56 -13.33 -12.57
CA VAL A 47 -2.79 -14.59 -12.59
C VAL A 47 -2.13 -14.84 -11.24
N ALA A 48 -2.10 -16.09 -10.78
CA ALA A 48 -1.39 -16.42 -9.55
C ALA A 48 0.13 -16.41 -9.76
N VAL A 49 0.89 -16.20 -8.69
CA VAL A 49 2.37 -16.12 -8.71
C VAL A 49 3.01 -17.36 -9.35
N ASP A 50 2.45 -18.55 -9.11
CA ASP A 50 2.95 -19.83 -9.62
C ASP A 50 2.55 -20.13 -11.08
N GLU A 51 1.68 -19.31 -11.67
CA GLU A 51 1.27 -19.39 -13.08
C GLU A 51 2.13 -18.51 -14.00
N VAL A 52 2.93 -17.61 -13.42
CA VAL A 52 3.78 -16.69 -14.20
C VAL A 52 4.99 -17.43 -14.78
N PRO A 53 5.26 -17.34 -16.09
CA PRO A 53 6.44 -17.96 -16.71
C PRO A 53 7.74 -17.46 -16.08
N ALA A 54 8.69 -18.37 -15.85
CA ALA A 54 9.95 -18.05 -15.16
C ALA A 54 10.75 -16.89 -15.79
N ASP A 55 10.66 -16.72 -17.11
CA ASP A 55 11.31 -15.69 -17.92
C ASP A 55 10.45 -14.45 -18.18
N ALA A 56 9.24 -14.39 -17.61
CA ALA A 56 8.36 -13.23 -17.71
C ALA A 56 9.05 -11.96 -17.23
N VAL A 57 8.71 -10.82 -17.82
CA VAL A 57 9.11 -9.48 -17.36
C VAL A 57 7.94 -8.89 -16.58
N VAL A 58 8.07 -8.82 -15.26
CA VAL A 58 7.03 -8.35 -14.34
C VAL A 58 7.40 -6.96 -13.84
N VAL A 59 6.54 -5.98 -14.08
CA VAL A 59 6.81 -4.58 -13.76
C VAL A 59 5.82 -4.08 -12.72
N PRO A 60 6.31 -3.80 -11.49
CA PRO A 60 5.58 -2.99 -10.53
C PRO A 60 5.34 -1.57 -11.04
N VAL A 61 4.11 -1.07 -10.83
CA VAL A 61 3.78 0.35 -11.03
C VAL A 61 3.08 0.90 -9.80
N SER A 62 3.38 2.14 -9.45
CA SER A 62 2.83 2.77 -8.22
C SER A 62 2.84 4.29 -8.28
N MET A 63 2.21 4.92 -7.31
CA MET A 63 2.33 6.33 -6.98
C MET A 63 3.35 6.51 -5.85
N LEU A 64 4.27 7.45 -6.03
CA LEU A 64 5.24 7.90 -5.04
C LEU A 64 4.92 9.35 -4.70
N GLY A 65 4.63 9.62 -3.43
CA GLY A 65 4.30 10.97 -2.98
C GLY A 65 3.89 11.08 -1.53
N ALA A 66 3.16 12.15 -1.23
CA ALA A 66 2.45 12.32 0.02
C ALA A 66 0.95 12.03 -0.21
N PRO A 67 0.32 11.08 0.50
CA PRO A 67 -1.11 10.79 0.37
C PRO A 67 -1.99 12.04 0.52
N THR A 68 -1.62 12.94 1.44
CA THR A 68 -2.31 14.21 1.66
C THR A 68 -2.40 15.06 0.38
N VAL A 69 -1.36 15.07 -0.43
CA VAL A 69 -1.32 15.84 -1.69
C VAL A 69 -2.14 15.15 -2.78
N GLY A 70 -2.13 13.81 -2.83
CA GLY A 70 -2.91 13.04 -3.80
C GLY A 70 -4.42 13.31 -3.74
N THR A 71 -4.94 13.76 -2.59
CA THR A 71 -6.36 14.15 -2.45
C THR A 71 -6.71 15.50 -3.11
N GLU A 72 -5.72 16.37 -3.32
CA GLU A 72 -5.91 17.70 -3.94
C GLU A 72 -5.38 17.75 -5.38
N LYS A 73 -4.31 16.99 -5.66
CA LYS A 73 -3.66 16.87 -6.96
C LYS A 73 -4.05 15.53 -7.59
N LEU A 74 -5.25 15.49 -8.15
CA LEU A 74 -5.78 14.31 -8.82
C LEU A 74 -4.91 13.92 -10.02
N PRO A 75 -4.71 12.60 -10.28
CA PRO A 75 -3.97 12.15 -11.45
C PRO A 75 -4.71 12.42 -12.75
N ASN A 76 -3.95 12.64 -13.81
CA ASN A 76 -4.47 12.79 -15.18
C ASN A 76 -4.88 11.43 -15.79
N GLY A 77 -4.32 10.32 -15.27
CA GLY A 77 -4.60 8.96 -15.68
C GLY A 77 -3.62 8.40 -16.73
N THR A 78 -2.61 9.16 -17.12
CA THR A 78 -1.60 8.76 -18.13
C THR A 78 -0.24 8.45 -17.52
N GLU A 79 -0.03 8.78 -16.24
CA GLU A 79 1.26 8.78 -15.58
C GLU A 79 1.85 7.37 -15.44
N THR A 80 1.02 6.37 -15.09
CA THR A 80 1.45 4.97 -14.99
C THR A 80 1.92 4.42 -16.32
N LEU A 81 1.19 4.71 -17.41
CA LEU A 81 1.59 4.34 -18.76
C LEU A 81 2.90 5.03 -19.17
N ALA A 82 3.03 6.33 -18.89
CA ALA A 82 4.24 7.09 -19.19
C ALA A 82 5.46 6.53 -18.44
N ALA A 83 5.32 6.20 -17.15
CA ALA A 83 6.36 5.57 -16.36
C ALA A 83 6.76 4.20 -16.92
N LEU A 84 5.78 3.34 -17.25
CA LEU A 84 6.02 2.03 -17.87
C LEU A 84 6.82 2.17 -19.19
N ARG A 85 6.38 3.05 -20.10
CA ARG A 85 7.06 3.24 -21.39
C ARG A 85 8.48 3.80 -21.24
N ALA A 86 8.68 4.74 -20.32
CA ALA A 86 10.01 5.27 -20.01
C ALA A 86 10.95 4.18 -19.47
N LEU A 87 10.44 3.29 -18.60
CA LEU A 87 11.20 2.15 -18.08
C LEU A 87 11.57 1.15 -19.18
N GLU A 88 10.59 0.75 -20.00
CA GLU A 88 10.78 -0.16 -21.13
C GLU A 88 11.84 0.37 -22.10
N GLN A 89 11.78 1.66 -22.44
CA GLN A 89 12.77 2.32 -23.28
C GLN A 89 14.16 2.34 -22.63
N ALA A 90 14.25 2.70 -21.35
CA ALA A 90 15.53 2.81 -20.64
C ALA A 90 16.25 1.46 -20.49
N ARG A 91 15.48 0.38 -20.30
CA ARG A 91 16.03 -0.97 -20.05
C ARG A 91 16.04 -1.86 -21.30
N GLY A 92 15.39 -1.45 -22.39
CA GLY A 92 15.27 -2.23 -23.62
C GLY A 92 14.45 -3.50 -23.44
N ILE A 93 13.37 -3.42 -22.67
CA ILE A 93 12.47 -4.56 -22.35
C ILE A 93 11.04 -4.24 -22.76
N SER A 94 10.18 -5.25 -22.77
CA SER A 94 8.74 -5.06 -22.81
C SER A 94 8.12 -5.81 -21.63
N ALA A 95 7.24 -5.14 -20.89
CA ALA A 95 6.52 -5.77 -19.81
C ALA A 95 5.60 -6.87 -20.35
N THR A 96 5.57 -7.99 -19.65
CA THR A 96 4.65 -9.11 -19.93
C THR A 96 3.54 -9.20 -18.89
N HIS A 97 3.81 -8.72 -17.67
CA HIS A 97 2.89 -8.73 -16.55
C HIS A 97 3.09 -7.44 -15.74
N LEU A 98 2.01 -7.01 -15.09
CA LEU A 98 2.02 -5.92 -14.12
C LEU A 98 1.81 -6.50 -12.72
N VAL A 99 2.24 -5.76 -11.70
CA VAL A 99 2.00 -6.12 -10.30
C VAL A 99 1.86 -4.85 -9.47
N ALA A 100 1.12 -4.93 -8.36
CA ALA A 100 1.14 -3.86 -7.38
C ALA A 100 2.49 -3.89 -6.64
N ILE A 101 3.10 -2.72 -6.39
CA ILE A 101 4.26 -2.69 -5.49
C ILE A 101 3.82 -2.94 -4.03
N GLU A 102 2.61 -2.52 -3.68
CA GLU A 102 2.01 -2.67 -2.37
C GLU A 102 0.49 -2.85 -2.48
N ILE A 103 -0.11 -3.63 -1.57
CA ILE A 103 -1.58 -3.83 -1.52
C ILE A 103 -2.32 -2.64 -0.88
N GLY A 104 -1.60 -1.62 -0.41
CA GLY A 104 -2.19 -0.47 0.27
C GLY A 104 -2.84 0.53 -0.68
N GLY A 105 -4.09 0.91 -0.37
CA GLY A 105 -4.71 2.11 -0.93
C GLY A 105 -4.78 2.14 -2.46
N MET A 106 -4.53 3.33 -3.02
CA MET A 106 -4.48 3.58 -4.46
C MET A 106 -3.46 2.69 -5.19
N ASN A 107 -2.32 2.40 -4.56
CA ASN A 107 -1.23 1.63 -5.18
C ASN A 107 -1.58 0.18 -5.52
N SER A 108 -2.65 -0.35 -4.92
CA SER A 108 -3.23 -1.65 -5.30
C SER A 108 -4.12 -1.61 -6.54
N LEU A 109 -4.65 -0.43 -6.90
CA LEU A 109 -5.69 -0.27 -7.93
C LEU A 109 -5.18 0.37 -9.21
N VAL A 110 -4.18 1.25 -9.14
CA VAL A 110 -3.58 1.86 -10.34
C VAL A 110 -2.92 0.85 -11.30
N PRO A 111 -2.36 -0.30 -10.85
CA PRO A 111 -1.93 -1.35 -11.78
C PRO A 111 -3.11 -1.96 -12.56
N LEU A 112 -4.30 -2.04 -11.97
CA LEU A 112 -5.51 -2.55 -12.65
C LEU A 112 -5.94 -1.59 -13.78
N ALA A 113 -5.86 -0.28 -13.53
CA ALA A 113 -6.16 0.71 -14.56
C ALA A 113 -5.20 0.60 -15.75
N LEU A 114 -3.89 0.48 -15.47
CA LEU A 114 -2.87 0.30 -16.51
C LEU A 114 -3.03 -1.05 -17.24
N ALA A 115 -3.37 -2.10 -16.52
CA ALA A 115 -3.61 -3.42 -17.08
C ALA A 115 -4.80 -3.42 -18.06
N ALA A 116 -5.90 -2.77 -17.69
CA ALA A 116 -7.05 -2.61 -18.58
C ALA A 116 -6.66 -1.84 -19.86
N GLU A 117 -5.90 -0.76 -19.74
CA GLU A 117 -5.46 0.03 -20.90
C GLU A 117 -4.48 -0.73 -21.81
N THR A 118 -3.55 -1.51 -21.24
CA THR A 118 -2.47 -2.19 -21.98
C THR A 118 -2.82 -3.61 -22.42
N GLY A 119 -3.83 -4.24 -21.81
CA GLY A 119 -4.17 -5.65 -21.97
C GLY A 119 -3.19 -6.61 -21.29
N LEU A 120 -2.27 -6.12 -20.45
CA LEU A 120 -1.34 -6.97 -19.71
C LEU A 120 -2.02 -7.60 -18.49
N PRO A 121 -1.77 -8.88 -18.16
CA PRO A 121 -2.26 -9.49 -16.94
C PRO A 121 -1.60 -8.89 -15.69
N VAL A 122 -2.34 -8.93 -14.58
CA VAL A 122 -1.85 -8.54 -13.25
C VAL A 122 -1.55 -9.78 -12.42
N VAL A 123 -0.39 -9.81 -11.77
CA VAL A 123 -0.04 -10.87 -10.82
C VAL A 123 -0.77 -10.62 -9.50
N ASP A 124 -1.45 -11.65 -8.97
CA ASP A 124 -2.08 -11.63 -7.65
C ASP A 124 -1.01 -11.73 -6.56
N GLY A 125 -0.46 -10.58 -6.22
CA GLY A 125 0.52 -10.39 -5.16
C GLY A 125 1.04 -8.97 -5.16
N ASP A 126 1.80 -8.63 -4.13
CA ASP A 126 2.49 -7.36 -4.04
C ASP A 126 3.82 -7.50 -3.30
N ALA A 127 4.69 -6.50 -3.39
CA ALA A 127 6.05 -6.60 -2.88
C ALA A 127 6.16 -6.34 -1.36
N MET A 128 5.05 -6.08 -0.66
CA MET A 128 5.03 -5.68 0.75
C MET A 128 4.10 -6.51 1.65
N GLY A 129 2.93 -6.92 1.18
CA GLY A 129 1.82 -7.48 1.97
C GLY A 129 1.08 -6.45 2.84
N ARG A 130 1.52 -5.19 2.76
CA ARG A 130 0.99 -3.98 3.42
C ARG A 130 1.46 -2.76 2.64
N ALA A 131 1.37 -1.55 3.18
CA ALA A 131 2.09 -0.39 2.66
C ALA A 131 3.27 0.00 3.57
N PHE A 132 4.34 0.50 2.98
CA PHE A 132 5.48 1.10 3.68
C PHE A 132 5.84 2.46 3.07
N PRO A 133 6.46 3.38 3.85
CA PRO A 133 6.59 4.75 3.38
C PRO A 133 7.58 4.94 2.22
N GLU A 134 8.61 4.08 2.12
CA GLU A 134 9.77 4.31 1.24
C GLU A 134 9.98 3.19 0.21
N ALA A 135 10.40 3.56 -1.01
CA ALA A 135 10.41 2.66 -2.16
C ALA A 135 11.30 1.42 -2.00
N GLN A 136 12.37 1.50 -1.21
CA GLN A 136 13.24 0.35 -0.92
C GLN A 136 12.61 -0.67 0.02
N MET A 137 11.52 -0.34 0.72
CA MET A 137 10.88 -1.18 1.74
C MET A 137 10.00 -2.26 1.12
N VAL A 138 10.60 -3.07 0.26
CA VAL A 138 9.94 -4.11 -0.54
C VAL A 138 10.73 -5.41 -0.43
N LEU A 139 10.06 -6.56 -0.42
CA LEU A 139 10.69 -7.88 -0.38
C LEU A 139 11.76 -8.10 -1.46
N PRO A 140 11.61 -7.58 -2.70
CA PRO A 140 12.67 -7.62 -3.72
C PRO A 140 13.99 -7.01 -3.24
N THR A 141 13.97 -5.98 -2.38
CA THR A 141 15.20 -5.42 -1.78
C THR A 141 15.90 -6.46 -0.89
N LEU A 142 15.15 -7.21 -0.08
CA LEU A 142 15.71 -8.30 0.74
C LEU A 142 16.25 -9.44 -0.13
N ALA A 143 15.66 -9.67 -1.30
CA ALA A 143 16.11 -10.63 -2.30
C ALA A 143 17.26 -10.10 -3.21
N GLY A 144 17.75 -8.88 -2.98
CA GLY A 144 18.84 -8.28 -3.75
C GLY A 144 18.45 -7.83 -5.17
N ILE A 145 17.16 -7.63 -5.43
CA ILE A 145 16.63 -7.16 -6.71
C ILE A 145 16.72 -5.63 -6.75
N PRO A 146 17.38 -5.05 -7.78
CA PRO A 146 17.54 -3.61 -7.86
C PRO A 146 16.23 -2.93 -8.30
N ALA A 147 15.91 -1.81 -7.67
CA ALA A 147 14.85 -0.91 -8.13
C ALA A 147 15.24 -0.16 -9.42
N SER A 148 16.54 -0.11 -9.74
CA SER A 148 17.07 0.62 -10.90
C SER A 148 17.09 -0.21 -12.20
N PRO A 149 16.85 0.41 -13.37
CA PRO A 149 16.37 1.79 -13.55
C PRO A 149 14.95 1.97 -12.98
N MET A 150 14.72 3.10 -12.31
CA MET A 150 13.38 3.52 -11.86
C MET A 150 12.91 4.65 -12.78
N ALA A 151 11.82 4.44 -13.49
CA ALA A 151 11.16 5.50 -14.23
C ALA A 151 10.17 6.23 -13.33
N VAL A 152 10.11 7.55 -13.49
CA VAL A 152 9.22 8.46 -12.76
C VAL A 152 8.47 9.30 -13.78
N ALA A 153 7.17 9.46 -13.62
CA ALA A 153 6.32 10.32 -14.46
C ALA A 153 5.42 11.23 -13.62
N ASP A 154 5.22 12.47 -14.05
CA ASP A 154 4.29 13.40 -13.41
C ASP A 154 3.00 13.62 -14.24
N ASP A 155 2.05 14.33 -13.64
CA ASP A 155 0.75 14.71 -14.20
C ASP A 155 0.85 15.60 -15.47
N LYS A 156 2.03 16.17 -15.73
CA LYS A 156 2.30 17.08 -16.86
C LYS A 156 2.92 16.36 -18.05
N GLY A 157 3.22 15.07 -17.91
CA GLY A 157 3.87 14.24 -18.93
C GLY A 157 5.40 14.32 -18.92
N ASN A 158 6.01 14.90 -17.89
CA ASN A 158 7.46 14.82 -17.72
C ASN A 158 7.85 13.42 -17.27
N THR A 159 8.97 12.91 -17.77
CA THR A 159 9.54 11.63 -17.33
C THR A 159 11.00 11.77 -16.91
N LEU A 160 11.40 11.06 -15.87
CA LEU A 160 12.77 10.94 -15.39
C LEU A 160 13.12 9.45 -15.24
N THR A 161 14.34 9.07 -15.61
CA THR A 161 14.88 7.74 -15.29
C THR A 161 16.01 7.87 -14.29
N VAL A 162 15.90 7.15 -13.18
CA VAL A 162 16.88 7.10 -12.11
C VAL A 162 17.68 5.80 -12.20
N ASN A 163 18.99 5.94 -12.40
CA ASN A 163 19.95 4.85 -12.26
C ASN A 163 20.73 5.08 -10.98
N ALA A 164 20.50 4.25 -9.95
CA ALA A 164 21.10 4.43 -8.64
C ALA A 164 21.99 3.26 -8.25
N VAL A 165 22.93 3.53 -7.33
CA VAL A 165 23.86 2.53 -6.80
C VAL A 165 23.24 1.58 -5.78
N SER A 166 22.05 1.92 -5.27
CA SER A 166 21.25 1.08 -4.35
C SER A 166 19.78 1.50 -4.37
N ASN A 167 18.89 0.64 -3.86
CA ASN A 167 17.46 0.93 -3.77
C ASN A 167 17.18 2.16 -2.88
N LEU A 168 17.93 2.32 -1.78
CA LEU A 168 17.85 3.52 -0.94
C LEU A 168 18.26 4.80 -1.70
N TRP A 169 19.28 4.73 -2.56
CA TRP A 169 19.64 5.89 -3.39
C TRP A 169 18.61 6.17 -4.49
N ALA A 170 17.97 5.13 -5.04
CA ALA A 170 16.88 5.29 -5.99
C ALA A 170 15.72 6.05 -5.34
N GLU A 171 15.30 5.65 -4.13
CA GLU A 171 14.30 6.36 -3.32
C GLU A 171 14.68 7.82 -3.11
N ARG A 172 15.90 8.11 -2.66
CA ARG A 172 16.32 9.49 -2.35
C ARG A 172 16.25 10.41 -3.56
N ILE A 173 16.71 9.93 -4.71
CA ILE A 173 16.71 10.71 -5.95
C ILE A 173 15.29 10.89 -6.47
N ALA A 174 14.49 9.81 -6.53
CA ALA A 174 13.12 9.86 -6.99
C ALA A 174 12.24 10.71 -6.06
N ARG A 175 12.46 10.66 -4.75
CA ARG A 175 11.78 11.51 -3.76
C ARG A 175 12.11 12.99 -3.96
N ALA A 176 13.37 13.34 -4.24
CA ALA A 176 13.72 14.72 -4.58
C ALA A 176 12.99 15.21 -5.83
N ALA A 177 12.90 14.37 -6.87
CA ALA A 177 12.12 14.68 -8.09
C ALA A 177 10.63 14.81 -7.80
N CYS A 178 10.06 13.92 -6.97
CA CYS A 178 8.68 13.97 -6.52
C CYS A 178 8.37 15.29 -5.79
N VAL A 179 9.21 15.72 -4.85
CA VAL A 179 9.04 17.00 -4.15
C VAL A 179 9.07 18.16 -5.14
N ALA A 180 10.00 18.17 -6.09
CA ALA A 180 10.12 19.22 -7.10
C ALA A 180 8.92 19.30 -8.06
N THR A 181 8.19 18.19 -8.25
CA THR A 181 7.02 18.07 -9.15
C THR A 181 5.69 18.17 -8.40
N GLY A 182 5.72 18.60 -7.14
CA GLY A 182 4.53 18.83 -6.33
C GLY A 182 4.05 17.60 -5.56
N CYS A 183 4.98 16.77 -5.06
CA CYS A 183 4.77 15.68 -4.11
C CYS A 183 3.81 14.56 -4.56
N SER A 184 3.63 14.37 -5.86
CA SER A 184 2.87 13.26 -6.45
C SER A 184 3.41 12.97 -7.85
N VAL A 185 3.97 11.77 -8.01
CA VAL A 185 4.47 11.19 -9.26
C VAL A 185 4.16 9.71 -9.28
N TYR A 186 4.25 9.08 -10.45
CA TYR A 186 4.10 7.64 -10.62
C TYR A 186 5.41 7.01 -11.02
N THR A 187 5.65 5.79 -10.58
CA THR A 187 6.87 5.05 -10.86
C THR A 187 6.59 3.72 -11.54
N ALA A 188 7.57 3.28 -12.32
CA ALA A 188 7.74 1.91 -12.77
C ALA A 188 9.20 1.52 -12.48
N ASP A 189 9.39 0.49 -11.67
CA ASP A 189 10.70 0.13 -11.12
C ASP A 189 10.73 -1.34 -10.69
N THR A 190 11.83 -1.78 -10.06
CA THR A 190 11.94 -3.09 -9.39
C THR A 190 11.49 -4.24 -10.29
N VAL A 191 11.97 -4.24 -11.54
CA VAL A 191 11.55 -5.23 -12.53
C VAL A 191 12.06 -6.61 -12.14
N MET A 192 11.11 -7.54 -12.02
CA MET A 192 11.36 -8.93 -11.65
C MET A 192 11.19 -9.86 -12.85
N THR A 193 11.88 -11.00 -12.81
CA THR A 193 11.52 -12.15 -13.62
C THR A 193 10.45 -12.99 -12.92
N GLY A 194 9.70 -13.82 -13.66
CA GLY A 194 8.75 -14.75 -13.03
C GLY A 194 9.39 -15.66 -11.99
N ALA A 195 10.63 -16.10 -12.22
CA ALA A 195 11.40 -16.92 -11.28
C ALA A 195 11.71 -16.21 -9.95
N GLN A 196 11.68 -14.87 -9.93
CA GLN A 196 11.97 -14.07 -8.74
C GLN A 196 10.73 -13.80 -7.88
N LEU A 197 9.52 -14.05 -8.38
CA LEU A 197 8.28 -13.69 -7.69
C LEU A 197 8.04 -14.42 -6.35
N PRO A 198 8.37 -15.72 -6.19
CA PRO A 198 8.17 -16.39 -4.90
C PRO A 198 8.93 -15.72 -3.74
N ASP A 199 10.13 -15.20 -4.02
CA ASP A 199 10.95 -14.50 -3.04
C ASP A 199 10.62 -13.01 -2.95
N GLY A 200 10.20 -12.41 -4.07
CA GLY A 200 9.95 -10.98 -4.22
C GLY A 200 8.53 -10.51 -3.90
N LEU A 201 7.54 -11.39 -3.78
CA LEU A 201 6.15 -11.02 -3.53
C LEU A 201 5.53 -11.75 -2.34
N VAL A 202 4.56 -11.11 -1.71
CA VAL A 202 3.50 -11.75 -0.93
C VAL A 202 2.40 -12.14 -1.91
N ALA A 203 2.10 -13.44 -2.02
CA ALA A 203 1.12 -13.94 -2.98
C ALA A 203 -0.32 -13.74 -2.50
N GLY A 204 -1.25 -13.54 -3.44
CA GLY A 204 -2.69 -13.56 -3.18
C GLY A 204 -3.26 -12.30 -2.54
N THR A 205 -2.55 -11.18 -2.58
CA THR A 205 -2.92 -10.00 -1.79
C THR A 205 -4.11 -9.22 -2.36
N LEU A 206 -4.30 -9.21 -3.69
CA LEU A 206 -5.53 -8.68 -4.31
C LEU A 206 -6.73 -9.58 -3.98
N THR A 207 -6.54 -10.90 -4.03
CA THR A 207 -7.58 -11.85 -3.60
C THR A 207 -7.91 -11.69 -2.11
N LEU A 208 -6.92 -11.47 -1.25
CA LEU A 208 -7.14 -11.20 0.18
C LEU A 208 -7.90 -9.88 0.38
N ALA A 209 -7.52 -8.82 -0.32
CA ALA A 209 -8.22 -7.54 -0.28
C ALA A 209 -9.69 -7.70 -0.69
N ALA A 210 -9.98 -8.36 -1.82
CA ALA A 210 -11.35 -8.65 -2.24
C ALA A 210 -12.15 -9.40 -1.15
N ARG A 211 -11.55 -10.42 -0.53
CA ARG A 211 -12.19 -11.19 0.56
C ARG A 211 -12.48 -10.34 1.79
N LEU A 212 -11.56 -9.46 2.19
CA LEU A 212 -11.76 -8.56 3.33
C LEU A 212 -12.85 -7.54 3.04
N GLY A 213 -12.84 -6.92 1.86
CA GLY A 213 -13.89 -5.98 1.46
C GLY A 213 -15.27 -6.63 1.42
N ALA A 214 -15.36 -7.84 0.86
CA ALA A 214 -16.59 -8.63 0.83
C ALA A 214 -17.07 -9.03 2.22
N ALA A 215 -16.15 -9.37 3.14
CA ALA A 215 -16.49 -9.70 4.53
C ALA A 215 -17.11 -8.50 5.25
N VAL A 216 -16.55 -7.30 5.08
CA VAL A 216 -17.14 -6.06 5.64
C VAL A 216 -18.50 -5.77 5.01
N ARG A 217 -18.62 -5.84 3.68
CA ARG A 217 -19.88 -5.61 2.95
C ARG A 217 -20.98 -6.56 3.44
N THR A 218 -20.67 -7.85 3.54
CA THR A 218 -21.61 -8.89 3.96
C THR A 218 -22.01 -8.72 5.42
N ALA A 219 -21.04 -8.49 6.32
CA ALA A 219 -21.33 -8.26 7.73
C ALA A 219 -22.29 -7.07 7.94
N ARG A 220 -22.10 -5.97 7.20
CA ARG A 220 -23.01 -4.82 7.24
C ARG A 220 -24.40 -5.15 6.74
N ALA A 221 -24.50 -5.87 5.62
CA ALA A 221 -25.79 -6.30 5.05
C ALA A 221 -26.57 -7.19 6.02
N ASP A 222 -25.85 -8.04 6.77
CA ASP A 222 -26.41 -8.96 7.75
C ASP A 222 -26.56 -8.35 9.15
N HIS A 223 -26.28 -7.04 9.33
CA HIS A 223 -26.25 -6.35 10.62
C HIS A 223 -25.32 -7.00 11.67
N ALA A 224 -24.29 -7.71 11.22
CA ALA A 224 -23.21 -8.24 12.04
C ALA A 224 -22.08 -7.21 12.22
N ASN A 225 -21.15 -7.47 13.14
CA ASN A 225 -20.02 -6.58 13.40
C ASN A 225 -18.95 -6.71 12.29
N PRO A 226 -18.69 -5.66 11.47
CA PRO A 226 -17.69 -5.74 10.40
C PRO A 226 -16.27 -5.84 10.94
N ILE A 227 -15.98 -5.31 12.13
CA ILE A 227 -14.65 -5.39 12.76
C ILE A 227 -14.29 -6.84 13.08
N THR A 228 -15.25 -7.60 13.64
CA THR A 228 -15.08 -9.02 13.93
C THR A 228 -14.82 -9.81 12.65
N ALA A 229 -15.57 -9.52 11.58
CA ALA A 229 -15.36 -10.18 10.29
C ALA A 229 -13.94 -9.97 9.72
N VAL A 230 -13.40 -8.75 9.84
CA VAL A 230 -12.00 -8.45 9.44
C VAL A 230 -11.00 -9.17 10.34
N THR A 231 -11.22 -9.11 11.65
CA THR A 231 -10.29 -9.66 12.65
C THR A 231 -10.18 -11.18 12.54
N ASP A 232 -11.31 -11.88 12.39
CA ASP A 232 -11.36 -13.33 12.25
C ASP A 232 -10.73 -13.79 10.92
N LEU A 233 -10.97 -13.06 9.84
CA LEU A 233 -10.45 -13.40 8.51
C LEU A 233 -8.93 -13.15 8.40
N ALA A 234 -8.43 -12.07 8.99
CA ALA A 234 -7.02 -11.66 8.89
C ALA A 234 -6.15 -12.12 10.08
N GLY A 235 -6.73 -12.78 11.09
CA GLY A 235 -6.02 -13.18 12.30
C GLY A 235 -5.54 -11.98 13.13
N GLY A 236 -6.37 -10.94 13.20
CA GLY A 236 -6.06 -9.68 13.86
C GLY A 236 -6.22 -9.69 15.38
N VAL A 237 -5.73 -8.64 16.01
CA VAL A 237 -5.89 -8.35 17.44
C VAL A 237 -6.52 -6.98 17.61
N HIS A 238 -7.55 -6.91 18.45
CA HIS A 238 -8.17 -5.63 18.82
C HIS A 238 -7.29 -4.86 19.80
N LEU A 239 -6.95 -3.60 19.47
CA LEU A 239 -6.10 -2.75 20.31
C LEU A 239 -6.93 -1.74 21.10
N ILE A 240 -7.89 -1.07 20.46
CA ILE A 240 -8.82 -0.12 21.10
C ILE A 240 -10.05 0.14 20.22
N THR A 241 -11.18 0.45 20.84
CA THR A 241 -12.31 1.14 20.20
C THR A 241 -12.53 2.45 20.94
N GLY A 242 -12.62 3.56 20.22
CA GLY A 242 -12.74 4.87 20.83
C GLY A 242 -13.01 6.00 19.86
N LYS A 243 -12.95 7.22 20.38
CA LYS A 243 -13.08 8.46 19.60
C LYS A 243 -11.73 9.11 19.44
N VAL A 244 -11.41 9.56 18.24
CA VAL A 244 -10.24 10.40 17.98
C VAL A 244 -10.42 11.75 18.67
N THR A 245 -9.52 12.10 19.59
CA THR A 245 -9.56 13.36 20.38
C THR A 245 -8.46 14.34 20.01
N ASP A 246 -7.44 13.90 19.30
CA ASP A 246 -6.39 14.77 18.77
C ASP A 246 -5.81 14.17 17.49
N VAL A 247 -5.48 15.02 16.52
CA VAL A 247 -4.74 14.66 15.30
C VAL A 247 -3.85 15.83 14.94
N HIS A 248 -2.55 15.59 14.85
CA HIS A 248 -1.60 16.55 14.30
C HIS A 248 -0.86 15.90 13.14
N ARG A 249 -0.71 16.63 12.03
CA ARG A 249 -0.01 16.15 10.84
C ARG A 249 0.64 17.29 10.09
N THR A 250 1.79 17.01 9.50
CA THR A 250 2.54 17.93 8.65
C THR A 250 3.14 17.19 7.47
N THR A 251 3.23 17.83 6.31
CA THR A 251 3.93 17.27 5.15
C THR A 251 5.37 17.78 5.14
N THR A 252 6.35 16.89 5.31
CA THR A 252 7.78 17.23 5.33
C THR A 252 8.59 16.20 4.56
N GLY A 253 9.51 16.65 3.69
CA GLY A 253 10.33 15.75 2.86
C GLY A 253 9.52 14.85 1.92
N GLY A 254 8.31 15.26 1.52
CA GLY A 254 7.38 14.45 0.72
C GLY A 254 6.55 13.44 1.52
N PHE A 255 6.69 13.37 2.84
CA PHE A 255 5.93 12.44 3.69
C PHE A 255 4.92 13.18 4.57
N GLY A 256 3.75 12.59 4.79
CA GLY A 256 2.82 13.02 5.82
C GLY A 256 3.21 12.43 7.18
N ARG A 257 3.72 13.24 8.09
CA ARG A 257 4.16 12.81 9.44
C ARG A 257 3.25 13.36 10.51
N GLY A 258 2.96 12.57 11.52
CA GLY A 258 2.12 13.02 12.62
C GLY A 258 1.75 11.94 13.61
N GLY A 259 0.73 12.26 14.41
CA GLY A 259 0.17 11.35 15.38
C GLY A 259 -1.29 11.66 15.68
N ALA A 260 -1.94 10.72 16.33
CA ALA A 260 -3.33 10.83 16.74
C ALA A 260 -3.57 10.19 18.10
N THR A 261 -4.52 10.73 18.86
CA THR A 261 -4.94 10.19 20.15
C THR A 261 -6.36 9.66 20.04
N ILE A 262 -6.57 8.42 20.47
CA ILE A 262 -7.86 7.73 20.50
C ILE A 262 -8.21 7.42 21.95
N VAL A 263 -9.35 7.93 22.40
CA VAL A 263 -9.86 7.72 23.76
C VAL A 263 -11.04 6.75 23.71
N GLY A 264 -10.84 5.57 24.29
CA GLY A 264 -11.87 4.57 24.55
C GLY A 264 -12.54 4.79 25.91
N THR A 265 -13.32 3.82 26.37
CA THR A 265 -14.05 3.92 27.66
C THR A 265 -13.10 4.06 28.85
N ASP A 266 -12.04 3.24 28.91
CA ASP A 266 -11.12 3.15 30.04
C ASP A 266 -9.63 3.22 29.64
N ALA A 267 -9.33 3.56 28.38
CA ALA A 267 -7.97 3.57 27.85
C ALA A 267 -7.76 4.68 26.81
N GLU A 268 -6.52 5.13 26.69
CA GLU A 268 -6.04 6.01 25.62
C GLU A 268 -5.00 5.25 24.78
N LEU A 269 -5.07 5.39 23.46
CA LEU A 269 -4.08 4.88 22.52
C LEU A 269 -3.54 6.04 21.67
N ARG A 270 -2.23 6.09 21.51
CA ARG A 270 -1.54 7.05 20.65
C ARG A 270 -0.99 6.35 19.41
N LEU A 271 -1.29 6.91 18.25
CA LEU A 271 -0.77 6.50 16.97
C LEU A 271 0.35 7.45 16.54
N SER A 272 1.41 6.90 15.97
CA SER A 272 2.42 7.65 15.22
C SER A 272 2.48 7.14 13.78
N PHE A 273 2.61 8.05 12.83
CA PHE A 273 2.58 7.72 11.41
C PHE A 273 3.56 8.55 10.56
N GLN A 274 4.02 7.93 9.48
CA GLN A 274 4.71 8.54 8.35
C GLN A 274 4.07 7.94 7.10
N ASN A 275 3.09 8.60 6.48
CA ASN A 275 2.14 8.07 5.49
C ASN A 275 1.27 6.90 6.00
N GLU A 276 1.88 5.90 6.62
CA GLU A 276 1.24 4.74 7.23
C GLU A 276 1.31 4.81 8.77
N TYR A 277 0.38 4.16 9.47
CA TYR A 277 0.43 3.94 10.91
C TYR A 277 1.57 2.95 11.25
N LEU A 278 2.54 3.41 12.04
CA LEU A 278 3.78 2.69 12.30
C LEU A 278 3.94 2.28 13.77
N LEU A 279 3.30 2.99 14.70
CA LEU A 279 3.41 2.72 16.13
C LEU A 279 2.09 3.02 16.84
N ALA A 280 1.65 2.08 17.68
CA ALA A 280 0.52 2.23 18.58
C ALA A 280 0.99 2.01 20.02
N THR A 281 0.83 3.04 20.87
CA THR A 281 1.20 2.95 22.30
C THR A 281 0.03 3.27 23.22
N ARG A 282 0.08 2.72 24.42
CA ARG A 282 -0.79 3.07 25.54
C ARG A 282 0.09 3.47 26.72
N HIS A 283 0.10 4.75 27.07
CA HIS A 283 1.15 5.32 27.94
C HIS A 283 2.54 4.99 27.37
N ASP A 284 3.38 4.28 28.14
CA ASP A 284 4.73 3.84 27.74
C ASP A 284 4.76 2.41 27.17
N GLU A 285 3.61 1.73 27.07
CA GLU A 285 3.50 0.38 26.53
C GLU A 285 3.31 0.42 25.02
N VAL A 286 4.18 -0.27 24.27
CA VAL A 286 4.01 -0.51 22.84
C VAL A 286 3.05 -1.68 22.63
N LEU A 287 1.89 -1.40 22.01
CA LEU A 287 0.87 -2.41 21.71
C LEU A 287 1.06 -3.02 20.33
N ALA A 288 1.48 -2.23 19.35
CA ALA A 288 1.81 -2.69 18.01
C ALA A 288 2.82 -1.73 17.37
N THR A 289 3.68 -2.27 16.50
CA THR A 289 4.65 -1.48 15.74
C THR A 289 4.92 -2.16 14.39
N THR A 290 5.34 -1.37 13.40
CA THR A 290 5.92 -1.88 12.15
C THR A 290 6.97 -2.97 12.43
N PRO A 291 7.04 -4.07 11.65
CA PRO A 291 6.33 -4.32 10.39
C PRO A 291 4.87 -4.79 10.50
N ASP A 292 4.36 -5.15 11.69
CA ASP A 292 2.95 -5.53 11.85
C ASP A 292 2.02 -4.39 11.42
N LEU A 293 0.89 -4.76 10.83
CA LEU A 293 -0.06 -3.81 10.26
C LEU A 293 -0.87 -3.19 11.38
N ILE A 294 -0.91 -1.85 11.42
CA ILE A 294 -1.80 -1.10 12.29
C ILE A 294 -2.94 -0.56 11.41
N CYS A 295 -4.13 -1.13 11.57
CA CYS A 295 -5.31 -0.82 10.76
C CYS A 295 -6.27 0.02 11.60
N VAL A 296 -6.68 1.18 11.09
CA VAL A 296 -7.70 2.02 11.72
C VAL A 296 -8.96 1.94 10.89
N LEU A 297 -10.04 1.43 11.48
CA LEU A 297 -11.33 1.24 10.83
C LEU A 297 -12.38 2.11 11.52
N GLU A 298 -13.31 2.68 10.76
CA GLU A 298 -14.51 3.30 11.33
C GLU A 298 -15.35 2.21 12.03
N THR A 299 -15.73 2.46 13.28
CA THR A 299 -16.25 1.39 14.17
C THR A 299 -17.54 0.76 13.68
N ASP A 300 -18.45 1.56 13.13
CA ASP A 300 -19.80 1.11 12.82
C ASP A 300 -19.87 0.50 11.41
N THR A 301 -19.02 0.97 10.49
CA THR A 301 -19.01 0.58 9.08
C THR A 301 -17.87 -0.37 8.70
N GLY A 302 -16.79 -0.42 9.47
CA GLY A 302 -15.58 -1.16 9.11
C GLY A 302 -14.83 -0.58 7.91
N GLU A 303 -15.17 0.61 7.45
CA GLU A 303 -14.43 1.28 6.37
C GLU A 303 -13.04 1.71 6.88
N PRO A 304 -11.97 1.49 6.10
CA PRO A 304 -10.62 1.88 6.50
C PRO A 304 -10.45 3.41 6.54
N VAL A 305 -9.67 3.89 7.49
CA VAL A 305 -9.39 5.32 7.69
C VAL A 305 -7.91 5.59 7.45
N THR A 306 -7.60 6.22 6.31
CA THR A 306 -6.24 6.65 5.97
C THR A 306 -5.73 7.75 6.88
N THR A 307 -4.42 7.95 6.94
CA THR A 307 -3.79 8.98 7.79
C THR A 307 -4.22 10.40 7.36
N GLU A 308 -4.43 10.60 6.06
CA GLU A 308 -4.99 11.84 5.50
C GLU A 308 -6.50 11.95 5.67
N ALA A 309 -7.24 10.86 5.96
CA ALA A 309 -8.68 10.87 6.24
C ALA A 309 -9.01 10.93 7.74
N LEU A 310 -8.09 10.58 8.64
CA LEU A 310 -8.29 10.64 10.09
C LEU A 310 -8.57 12.08 10.57
N ARG A 311 -9.65 12.28 11.34
CA ARG A 311 -10.09 13.57 11.88
C ARG A 311 -10.50 13.45 13.36
N TYR A 312 -10.46 14.57 14.06
CA TYR A 312 -11.10 14.71 15.36
C TYR A 312 -12.57 14.27 15.28
N GLY A 313 -13.01 13.49 16.26
CA GLY A 313 -14.40 13.05 16.37
C GLY A 313 -14.74 11.76 15.64
N ASN A 314 -13.85 11.23 14.78
CA ASN A 314 -14.06 9.89 14.21
C ASN A 314 -14.19 8.85 15.34
N ARG A 315 -15.17 7.96 15.22
CA ARG A 315 -15.30 6.76 16.05
C ARG A 315 -14.59 5.63 15.31
N VAL A 316 -13.51 5.14 15.90
CA VAL A 316 -12.63 4.18 15.24
C VAL A 316 -12.32 2.99 16.13
N THR A 317 -12.02 1.88 15.48
CA THR A 317 -11.42 0.70 16.08
C THR A 317 -10.06 0.47 15.45
N VAL A 318 -9.04 0.30 16.29
CA VAL A 318 -7.66 0.01 15.87
C VAL A 318 -7.39 -1.47 16.03
N LEU A 319 -6.91 -2.09 14.97
CA LEU A 319 -6.51 -3.49 14.93
C LEU A 319 -5.01 -3.60 14.64
N GLY A 320 -4.37 -4.60 15.21
CA GLY A 320 -3.08 -5.10 14.75
C GLY A 320 -3.28 -6.35 13.89
N LEU A 321 -2.67 -6.43 12.70
CA LEU A 321 -2.62 -7.66 11.90
C LEU A 321 -1.16 -8.11 11.71
N PRO A 322 -0.86 -9.42 11.69
CA PRO A 322 0.49 -9.91 11.52
C PRO A 322 1.04 -9.56 10.13
N CYS A 323 2.32 -9.18 10.04
CA CYS A 323 2.99 -9.00 8.76
C CYS A 323 3.45 -10.33 8.13
N ASP A 324 3.91 -10.29 6.87
CA ASP A 324 4.63 -11.41 6.27
C ASP A 324 5.88 -11.75 7.13
N PRO A 325 6.14 -13.03 7.45
CA PRO A 325 7.24 -13.43 8.32
C PRO A 325 8.62 -12.95 7.86
N ARG A 326 8.83 -12.73 6.56
CA ARG A 326 10.11 -12.24 6.00
C ARG A 326 10.49 -10.86 6.56
N TRP A 327 9.51 -10.05 6.95
CA TRP A 327 9.74 -8.75 7.60
C TRP A 327 10.27 -8.84 9.02
N THR A 328 10.05 -9.97 9.71
CA THR A 328 10.52 -10.19 11.09
C THR A 328 11.92 -10.78 11.17
N THR A 329 12.56 -11.04 10.03
CA THR A 329 13.98 -11.42 9.96
C THR A 329 14.87 -10.24 10.38
N PRO A 330 16.13 -10.47 10.80
CA PRO A 330 17.04 -9.35 11.13
C PRO A 330 17.20 -8.32 10.01
N ALA A 331 17.32 -8.77 8.75
CA ALA A 331 17.42 -7.88 7.59
C ALA A 331 16.10 -7.13 7.32
N GLY A 332 14.95 -7.78 7.51
CA GLY A 332 13.64 -7.13 7.44
C GLY A 332 13.50 -6.04 8.50
N LEU A 333 13.84 -6.33 9.76
CA LEU A 333 13.75 -5.37 10.87
C LEU A 333 14.75 -4.22 10.74
N GLU A 334 15.92 -4.43 10.13
CA GLU A 334 16.84 -3.35 9.79
C GLU A 334 16.22 -2.37 8.77
N LEU A 335 15.45 -2.90 7.82
CA LEU A 335 14.86 -2.14 6.72
C LEU A 335 13.55 -1.42 7.11
N VAL A 336 12.67 -2.09 7.88
CA VAL A 336 11.30 -1.62 8.16
C VAL A 336 10.92 -1.63 9.64
N GLY A 337 11.85 -1.95 10.53
CA GLY A 337 11.59 -1.99 11.97
C GLY A 337 11.41 -0.59 12.59
N PRO A 338 10.92 -0.53 13.84
CA PRO A 338 10.61 0.73 14.52
C PRO A 338 11.79 1.71 14.59
N ARG A 339 12.99 1.17 14.82
CA ARG A 339 14.22 1.97 14.93
C ARG A 339 14.60 2.69 13.64
N TYR A 340 14.25 2.14 12.47
CA TYR A 340 14.46 2.82 11.19
C TYR A 340 13.71 4.16 11.16
N PHE A 341 12.48 4.16 11.67
CA PHE A 341 11.63 5.34 11.75
C PHE A 341 11.92 6.24 12.97
N GLY A 342 12.97 5.92 13.74
CA GLY A 342 13.39 6.71 14.90
C GLY A 342 12.60 6.43 16.18
N TYR A 343 11.83 5.35 16.24
CA TYR A 343 11.17 4.93 17.48
C TYR A 343 12.16 4.15 18.37
N ASP A 344 12.32 4.58 19.62
CA ASP A 344 13.21 3.93 20.60
C ASP A 344 12.55 2.70 21.23
N CYS A 345 12.26 1.70 20.40
CA CYS A 345 11.72 0.41 20.83
C CYS A 345 12.19 -0.72 19.91
N ASP A 346 12.10 -1.96 20.42
CA ASP A 346 12.31 -3.17 19.63
C ASP A 346 10.98 -3.70 19.11
N TYR A 347 11.02 -4.36 17.95
CA TYR A 347 9.86 -5.09 17.45
C TYR A 347 9.48 -6.20 18.42
N ARG A 348 8.18 -6.25 18.73
CA ARG A 348 7.53 -7.34 19.45
C ARG A 348 6.27 -7.67 18.66
N GLY A 349 6.05 -8.95 18.38
CA GLY A 349 4.84 -9.39 17.70
C GLY A 349 3.60 -9.02 18.52
N LEU A 350 2.46 -8.95 17.83
CA LEU A 350 1.18 -8.56 18.42
C LEU A 350 0.85 -9.29 19.74
N PRO A 351 0.21 -8.60 20.70
CA PRO A 351 -0.25 -9.21 21.94
C PRO A 351 -1.26 -10.32 21.64
N ARG A 352 -1.10 -11.49 22.26
CA ARG A 352 -2.02 -12.63 22.12
C ARG A 352 -3.00 -12.71 23.28
#